data_AF-A0A967HU57-F1
#
_entry.id   AF-A0A967HU57-F1
#
_cell.length_a   1.000
_cell.length_b   1.000
_cell.length_c   1.000
_cell.angle_alpha   90.00
_cell.angle_beta   90.00
_cell.angle_gamma   90.00
#
_symmetry.space_group_name_H-M   'P 1'
#
loop_
_entity.id
_entity.type
_entity.pdbx_description
1 polymer ?
#
loop_
_entity_poly.entity_id
_entity_poly.type
_entity_poly.pdbx_seq_one_letter_code
_entity_poly.pdbx_strand_id
1 'polypeptide(L)' 'MDIAITGTVKQILEEQSGTSKNGPWRKQDFILETEGKYPKPVCITQWGDDIEAFAVQEGERLTAHVDIQS' A
#
# COMPACT_ATOMS: atom_id res chain seq x y z
N MET A 1 -14.38 10.87 -5.74
CA MET A 1 -15.14 9.99 -4.82
C MET A 1 -14.11 9.38 -3.91
N ASP A 2 -14.23 9.58 -2.59
CA ASP A 2 -13.26 9.06 -1.63
C ASP A 2 -13.62 7.63 -1.23
N ILE A 3 -12.75 6.67 -1.52
CA ILE A 3 -12.93 5.28 -1.10
C ILE A 3 -12.01 5.02 0.08
N ALA A 4 -12.56 4.52 1.18
CA ALA A 4 -11.79 4.06 2.34
C ALA A 4 -11.81 2.52 2.41
N ILE A 5 -10.64 1.91 2.48
CA ILE A 5 -10.46 0.46 2.60
C ILE A 5 -9.78 0.18 3.94
N THR A 6 -10.49 -0.47 4.85
CA THR A 6 -9.94 -0.89 6.15
C THR A 6 -9.57 -2.37 6.11
N GLY A 7 -8.38 -2.69 6.59
CA GLY A 7 -7.85 -4.05 6.57
C GLY A 7 -6.65 -4.26 7.48
N THR A 8 -6.19 -5.50 7.52
CA THR A 8 -4.95 -5.89 8.22
C THR A 8 -3.87 -6.21 7.20
N VAL A 9 -2.66 -5.69 7.40
CA VAL A 9 -1.50 -5.99 6.56
C VAL A 9 -1.14 -7.46 6.76
N LYS A 10 -1.28 -8.24 5.70
CA LYS A 10 -1.01 -9.68 5.73
C LYS A 10 0.44 -9.99 5.42
N GLN A 11 1.02 -9.24 4.48
CA GLN A 11 2.37 -9.46 3.99
C GLN A 11 2.92 -8.18 3.40
N ILE A 12 4.20 -7.92 3.65
CA ILE A 12 4.95 -6.85 2.98
C ILE A 12 5.88 -7.49 1.96
N LEU A 13 5.86 -6.99 0.73
CA LEU A 13 6.74 -7.46 -0.34
C LEU A 13 8.05 -6.67 -0.33
N GLU A 14 9.06 -7.25 -0.99
CA GLU A 14 10.38 -6.64 -1.08
C GLU A 14 10.32 -5.26 -1.77
N GLU A 15 11.04 -4.28 -1.21
CA GLU A 15 11.17 -2.96 -1.82
C GLU A 15 11.90 -3.09 -3.16
N GLN A 16 11.30 -2.53 -4.20
CA GLN A 16 11.89 -2.44 -5.52
C GLN A 16 12.38 -1.01 -5.74
N SER A 17 13.63 -0.87 -6.15
CA SER A 17 14.22 0.41 -6.51
C SER A 17 14.95 0.34 -7.85
N GLY A 18 15.12 1.49 -8.47
CA GLY A 18 15.83 1.60 -9.74
C GLY A 18 16.02 3.04 -10.19
N THR A 19 16.64 3.20 -11.35
CA THR A 19 16.90 4.51 -11.95
C THR A 19 16.18 4.61 -13.28
N SER A 20 15.21 5.52 -13.40
CA SER A 20 14.50 5.82 -14.64
C SER A 20 15.06 7.09 -15.29
N LYS A 21 14.61 7.41 -16.51
CA LYS A 21 14.90 8.70 -17.16
C LYS A 21 14.48 9.91 -16.31
N ASN A 22 13.52 9.72 -15.40
CA ASN A 22 12.99 10.76 -14.52
C ASN A 22 13.67 10.79 -13.13
N GLY A 23 14.71 9.97 -12.89
CA GLY A 23 15.42 9.91 -11.61
C GLY A 23 15.30 8.54 -10.90
N PRO A 24 15.89 8.43 -9.70
CA PRO A 24 15.75 7.24 -8.86
C PRO A 24 14.29 7.10 -8.40
N TRP A 25 13.80 5.87 -8.41
CA TRP A 25 12.49 5.52 -7.86
C TRP A 25 12.64 4.35 -6.91
N ARG A 26 11.79 4.33 -5.89
CA ARG A 26 11.58 3.18 -5.01
C ARG A 26 10.09 2.97 -4.85
N LYS A 27 9.69 1.71 -4.71
CA LYS A 27 8.33 1.32 -4.39
C LYS A 27 8.34 0.13 -3.44
N GLN A 28 7.36 0.07 -2.55
CA GLN A 28 7.13 -1.07 -1.68
C GLN A 28 5.68 -1.50 -1.82
N ASP A 29 5.48 -2.78 -2.13
CA ASP A 29 4.15 -3.36 -2.27
C ASP A 29 3.78 -4.05 -0.96
N PHE A 30 2.52 -3.95 -0.53
CA PHE A 30 2.02 -4.71 0.61
C PHE A 30 0.60 -5.21 0.36
N ILE A 31 0.27 -6.35 0.96
CA ILE A 31 -1.03 -6.99 0.83
C ILE A 31 -1.86 -6.65 2.07
N LEU A 32 -2.94 -5.92 1.85
CA LEU A 32 -3.96 -5.61 2.84
C LEU A 32 -5.11 -6.59 2.71
N GLU A 33 -5.44 -7.31 3.77
CA GLU A 33 -6.64 -8.15 3.82
C GLU A 33 -7.81 -7.32 4.37
N THR A 34 -8.83 -7.06 3.53
CA THR A 34 -9.97 -6.21 3.92
C THR A 34 -10.80 -6.87 5.02
N GLU A 35 -11.30 -6.05 5.94
CA GLU A 35 -12.24 -6.54 6.96
C GLU A 35 -13.66 -6.66 6.39
N GLY A 36 -14.34 -7.78 6.67
CA GLY A 36 -15.74 -7.95 6.31
C GLY A 36 -16.15 -9.41 6.15
N LYS A 37 -17.40 -9.62 5.70
CA LYS A 37 -17.96 -10.95 5.46
C LYS A 37 -17.25 -11.73 4.34
N TYR A 38 -16.52 -11.01 3.48
CA TYR A 38 -15.73 -11.57 2.38
C TYR A 38 -14.38 -10.86 2.32
N PRO A 39 -13.40 -11.26 3.15
CA PRO A 39 -12.08 -10.66 3.13
C PRO A 39 -11.44 -10.87 1.76
N LYS A 40 -11.03 -9.77 1.12
CA LYS A 40 -10.31 -9.80 -0.14
C LYS A 40 -8.89 -9.27 0.10
N PRO A 41 -7.86 -9.96 -0.42
CA PRO A 41 -6.53 -9.39 -0.45
C PRO A 41 -6.49 -8.26 -1.48
N VAL A 42 -5.97 -7.10 -1.07
CA VAL A 42 -5.77 -5.91 -1.88
C VAL A 42 -4.27 -5.62 -1.87
N CYS A 43 -3.68 -5.51 -3.06
CA CYS A 43 -2.28 -5.08 -3.18
C CYS A 43 -2.24 -3.57 -3.26
N ILE A 44 -1.45 -2.94 -2.38
CA ILE A 44 -1.22 -1.50 -2.34
C ILE A 44 0.27 -1.26 -2.58
N THR A 45 0.58 -0.31 -3.47
CA THR A 45 1.96 0.09 -3.77
C THR A 45 2.22 1.47 -3.18
N GLN A 46 3.21 1.57 -2.31
CA GLN A 46 3.78 2.83 -1.83
C GLN A 46 4.95 3.24 -2.73
N TRP A 47 5.10 4.54 -2.97
CA TRP A 47 6.15 5.09 -3.83
C TRP A 47 7.00 6.08 -3.07
N GLY A 48 8.31 6.09 -3.34
CA GLY A 48 9.21 7.11 -2.83
C GLY A 48 9.13 7.25 -1.31
N ASP A 49 8.90 8.47 -0.85
CA ASP A 49 8.92 8.84 0.57
C ASP A 49 7.71 8.32 1.36
N ASP A 50 6.63 7.92 0.68
CA ASP A 50 5.46 7.33 1.34
C ASP A 50 5.81 6.01 2.04
N ILE A 51 6.80 5.29 1.53
CA ILE A 51 7.28 4.04 2.13
C ILE A 51 7.75 4.29 3.58
N GLU A 52 8.53 5.36 3.78
CA GLU A 52 9.06 5.73 5.09
C GLU A 52 8.03 6.46 5.95
N ALA A 53 7.16 7.27 5.33
CA ALA A 53 6.14 8.03 6.04
C ALA A 53 5.07 7.14 6.68
N PHE A 54 4.70 6.05 6.00
CA PHE A 54 3.66 5.12 6.45
C PHE A 54 4.20 3.82 7.02
N ALA A 55 5.49 3.51 6.84
CA ALA A 55 6.28 2.44 7.47
C ALA A 55 5.46 1.23 7.97
N VAL A 56 4.66 0.65 7.06
CA VAL A 56 3.64 -0.34 7.40
C VAL A 56 4.28 -1.60 7.98
N GLN A 57 3.59 -2.25 8.92
CA GLN A 57 4.06 -3.50 9.54
C GLN A 57 3.12 -4.67 9.30
N GLU A 58 3.67 -5.88 9.18
CA GLU A 58 2.84 -7.09 9.09
C GLU A 58 2.01 -7.26 10.37
N GLY A 59 0.72 -7.52 10.20
CA GLY A 59 -0.26 -7.60 11.30
C GLY A 59 -0.85 -6.26 11.72
N GLU A 60 -0.40 -5.13 11.15
CA GLU A 60 -0.96 -3.82 11.44
C GLU A 60 -2.33 -3.64 10.79
N ARG A 61 -3.26 -3.02 11.52
CA ARG A 61 -4.59 -2.66 11.02
C ARG A 61 -4.59 -1.20 10.58
N LEU A 62 -4.87 -0.95 9.30
CA LEU A 62 -4.86 0.38 8.71
C LEU A 62 -6.07 0.64 7.81
N THR A 63 -6.35 1.92 7.57
CA THR A 63 -7.38 2.38 6.63
C THR A 63 -6.71 3.14 5.49
N ALA A 64 -6.73 2.56 4.30
CA ALA A 64 -6.23 3.19 3.09
C ALA A 64 -7.32 4.09 2.48
N HIS A 65 -7.00 5.35 2.24
CA HIS A 65 -7.87 6.30 1.54
C HIS A 65 -7.43 6.41 0.08
N VAL A 66 -8.34 6.17 -0.84
CA VAL A 66 -8.11 6.21 -2.29
C VAL A 66 -8.96 7.34 -2.87
N ASP A 67 -8.29 8.35 -3.40
CA ASP A 67 -8.94 9.40 -4.20
C ASP A 67 -8.99 8.93 -5.66
N ILE A 68 -10.20 8.75 -6.18
CA ILE A 68 -10.43 8.43 -7.60
C ILE A 68 -10.80 9.73 -8.31
N GLN A 69 -9.85 10.23 -9.11
CA GLN A 69 -10.08 11.27 -10.10
C GLN A 69 -10.50 10.65 -11.43
N SER A 70 -11.61 11.16 -12.00
CA SER A 70 -12.17 10.74 -13.30
C SER A 70 -11.78 11.70 -14.42
#